data_AF-A0A0M9ECR0-F1
#
_entry.id   AF-A0A0M9ECR0-F1
#
_cell.length_a   1.000
_cell.length_b   1.000
_cell.length_c   1.000
_cell.angle_alpha   90.00
_cell.angle_beta   90.00
_cell.angle_gamma   90.00
#
_symmetry.space_group_name_H-M   'P 1'
#
loop_
_entity.id
_entity.type
_entity.pdbx_description
1 polymer ?
#
loop_
_entity_poly.entity_id
_entity_poly.type
_entity_poly.pdbx_seq_one_letter_code
_entity_poly.pdbx_strand_id
1 'polypeptide(L)' 'IFGKNSMFDSLRFLHLISAIEEWIEDELDLIVTLATEDVMFDKEGPFKSVTTLAEHVVKVVTSEMENQSDE' A
#
# COMPACT_ATOMS: atom_id res chain seq x y z
N ILE A 1 -11.69 1.67 4.76
CA ILE A 1 -10.87 2.01 5.94
C ILE A 1 -10.96 3.50 6.20
N PHE A 2 -11.06 4.34 5.16
CA PHE A 2 -11.51 5.73 5.24
C PHE A 2 -13.04 5.90 5.22
N GLY A 3 -13.56 6.95 5.90
CA GLY A 3 -14.95 7.40 5.82
C GLY A 3 -15.38 8.28 7.00
N LYS A 4 -16.57 8.88 6.94
CA LYS A 4 -17.10 9.83 7.96
C LYS A 4 -17.23 9.24 9.39
N ASN A 5 -17.07 7.92 9.53
CA ASN A 5 -17.11 7.15 10.78
C ASN A 5 -15.88 6.22 10.97
N SER A 6 -14.76 6.42 10.25
CA SER A 6 -13.59 5.54 10.39
C SER A 6 -12.78 5.82 11.65
N MET A 7 -12.30 4.78 12.34
CA MET A 7 -11.31 4.87 13.43
C MET A 7 -9.89 5.22 12.95
N PHE A 8 -9.67 5.21 11.64
CA PHE A 8 -8.43 5.61 11.01
C PHE A 8 -8.55 7.07 10.58
N ASP A 9 -7.84 7.94 11.29
CA ASP A 9 -7.50 9.27 10.80
C ASP A 9 -6.35 9.19 9.79
N SER A 10 -6.06 10.29 9.10
CA SER A 10 -5.04 10.34 8.05
C SER A 10 -3.64 9.95 8.53
N LEU A 11 -3.28 10.27 9.78
CA LEU A 11 -1.97 9.95 10.34
C LEU A 11 -1.84 8.47 10.67
N ARG A 12 -2.86 7.88 11.30
CA ARG A 12 -2.88 6.44 11.59
C ARG A 12 -2.86 5.63 10.30
N PHE A 13 -3.50 6.13 9.25
CA PHE A 13 -3.47 5.50 7.94
C PHE A 13 -2.07 5.56 7.31
N LEU A 14 -1.43 6.73 7.32
CA LEU A 14 -0.07 6.86 6.82
C LEU A 14 0.90 5.93 7.57
N HIS A 15 0.78 5.83 8.90
CA HIS A 15 1.56 4.88 9.69
C HIS A 15 1.29 3.43 9.30
N LEU A 16 0.04 3.06 9.00
CA LEU A 16 -0.26 1.70 8.53
C LEU A 16 0.43 1.42 7.20
N ILE A 17 0.39 2.36 6.26
CA ILE A 17 1.04 2.19 4.96
C ILE A 17 2.57 2.08 5.12
N SER A 18 3.18 2.99 5.87
CA SER A 18 4.63 2.97 6.16
C SER A 18 5.05 1.64 6.79
N ALA A 19 4.29 1.14 7.77
CA ALA A 19 4.60 -0.12 8.43
C ALA A 19 4.50 -1.34 7.48
N ILE A 20 3.62 -1.29 6.47
CA ILE A 20 3.54 -2.35 5.47
C ILE A 20 4.73 -2.26 4.51
N GLU A 21 5.10 -1.05 4.07
CA GLU A 21 6.27 -0.82 3.20
C GLU A 21 7.57 -1.26 3.88
N GLU A 22 7.78 -0.86 5.14
CA GLU A 22 8.93 -1.28 5.95
C GLU A 22 8.99 -2.80 6.11
N TRP A 23 7.86 -3.45 6.39
CA TRP A 23 7.82 -4.91 6.51
C TRP A 23 8.16 -5.61 5.18
N ILE A 24 7.71 -5.06 4.05
CA ILE A 24 8.05 -5.58 2.72
C ILE A 24 9.55 -5.43 2.45
N GLU A 25 10.12 -4.28 2.77
CA GLU A 25 11.56 -4.04 2.62
C GLU A 25 12.37 -5.02 3.50
N ASP A 26 12.03 -5.16 4.77
CA ASP A 26 12.74 -6.03 5.72
C ASP A 26 12.67 -7.52 5.35
N GLU A 27 11.50 -8.01 4.91
CA GLU A 27 11.29 -9.44 4.68
C GLU A 27 11.59 -9.87 3.23
N LEU A 28 11.44 -8.98 2.26
CA LEU A 28 11.56 -9.30 0.84
C LEU A 28 12.73 -8.59 0.14
N ASP A 29 13.43 -7.67 0.82
CA ASP A 29 14.47 -6.81 0.21
C ASP A 29 13.93 -5.99 -0.99
N LEU A 30 12.65 -5.64 -0.92
CA LEU A 30 11.92 -4.90 -1.95
C LEU A 30 11.54 -3.52 -1.44
N ILE A 31 12.00 -2.47 -2.13
CA ILE A 31 11.57 -1.11 -1.87
C ILE A 31 10.33 -0.84 -2.73
N VAL A 32 9.18 -0.65 -2.08
CA VAL A 32 7.90 -0.37 -2.75
C VAL A 32 7.29 0.94 -2.27
N THR A 33 6.46 1.56 -3.09
CA THR A 33 5.62 2.71 -2.69
C THR A 33 4.16 2.38 -2.94
N LEU A 34 3.40 2.15 -1.87
CA LEU A 34 2.00 1.74 -1.91
C LEU A 34 1.04 2.92 -2.04
N ALA A 35 1.41 4.10 -1.52
CA ALA A 35 0.56 5.27 -1.47
C ALA A 35 1.17 6.46 -2.20
N THR A 36 1.29 6.34 -3.52
CA THR A 36 1.57 7.48 -4.40
C THR A 36 0.40 8.48 -4.42
N GLU A 37 0.64 9.72 -4.86
CA GLU A 37 -0.39 10.77 -4.89
C GLU A 37 -1.64 10.33 -5.67
N ASP A 38 -1.47 9.70 -6.84
CA ASP A 38 -2.56 9.22 -7.68
C ASP A 38 -3.41 8.13 -7.00
N VAL A 39 -2.80 7.28 -6.18
CA VAL A 39 -3.49 6.20 -5.46
C VAL A 39 -4.22 6.73 -4.22
N MET A 40 -3.65 7.71 -3.51
CA MET A 40 -4.27 8.29 -2.31
C MET A 40 -5.59 9.04 -2.59
N PHE A 41 -5.71 9.67 -3.76
CA PHE A 41 -6.89 10.47 -4.11
C PHE A 41 -7.95 9.71 -4.93
N ASP A 42 -7.71 8.44 -5.26
CA ASP A 42 -8.68 7.62 -5.96
C ASP A 42 -9.81 7.16 -5.03
N LYS A 43 -11.05 7.59 -5.34
CA LYS A 43 -12.26 7.20 -4.60
C LYS A 43 -12.57 5.72 -4.70
N GLU A 44 -12.24 5.09 -5.82
CA GLU A 44 -12.36 3.65 -6.01
C GLU A 44 -11.07 2.90 -5.63
N GLY A 45 -10.08 3.66 -5.13
CA GLY A 45 -8.75 3.20 -4.83
C GLY A 45 -8.66 2.16 -3.72
N PRO A 46 -7.46 1.64 -3.48
CA PRO A 46 -7.24 0.41 -2.70
C PRO A 46 -7.55 0.57 -1.21
N PHE A 47 -7.66 1.80 -0.69
CA PHE A 47 -7.80 2.10 0.73
C PHE A 47 -9.25 2.05 1.26
N LYS A 48 -10.21 1.64 0.43
CA LYS A 48 -11.62 1.49 0.81
C LYS A 48 -11.89 0.31 1.74
N SER A 49 -11.13 -0.78 1.64
CA SER A 49 -11.26 -1.97 2.48
C SER A 49 -9.92 -2.66 2.72
N VAL A 50 -9.84 -3.56 3.69
CA VAL A 50 -8.64 -4.40 3.92
C VAL A 50 -8.39 -5.30 2.70
N THR A 51 -9.45 -5.86 2.12
CA THR A 51 -9.35 -6.73 0.94
C THR A 51 -8.70 -6.00 -0.23
N THR A 52 -9.19 -4.82 -0.57
CA THR A 52 -8.67 -4.04 -1.70
C THR A 52 -7.25 -3.50 -1.45
N LEU A 53 -6.90 -3.27 -0.19
CA LEU A 53 -5.52 -2.94 0.19
C LEU A 53 -4.60 -4.14 -0.01
N ALA A 54 -5.01 -5.33 0.44
CA ALA A 54 -4.21 -6.54 0.28
C ALA A 54 -4.00 -6.89 -1.19
N GLU A 55 -5.05 -6.77 -2.03
CA GLU A 55 -4.96 -6.94 -3.48
C GLU A 55 -3.97 -5.97 -4.12
N HIS A 56 -3.97 -4.70 -3.69
CA HIS A 56 -3.04 -3.69 -4.18
C HIS A 56 -1.60 -3.96 -3.76
N VAL A 57 -1.37 -4.34 -2.50
CA VAL A 57 -0.04 -4.73 -2.00
C VAL A 57 0.52 -5.87 -2.84
N VAL A 58 -0.25 -6.93 -3.06
CA VAL A 58 0.17 -8.06 -3.90
C VAL A 58 0.51 -7.61 -5.31
N LYS A 59 -0.33 -6.76 -5.91
CA LYS A 59 -0.07 -6.23 -7.26
C LYS A 59 1.26 -5.48 -7.32
N VAL A 60 1.50 -4.53 -6.42
CA VAL A 60 2.71 -3.70 -6.41
C VAL A 60 3.95 -4.57 -6.19
N VAL A 61 3.93 -5.44 -5.17
CA VAL A 61 5.06 -6.33 -4.88
C VAL A 61 5.37 -7.24 -6.07
N THR A 62 4.35 -7.81 -6.70
CA THR A 62 4.56 -8.69 -7.87
C THR A 62 5.22 -7.91 -9.03
N SER A 63 4.75 -6.69 -9.31
CA SER A 63 5.34 -5.85 -10.35
C SER A 63 6.80 -5.47 -10.04
N GLU A 64 7.13 -5.14 -8.79
CA GLU A 64 8.53 -4.81 -8.44
C GLU A 64 9.46 -6.02 -8.46
N MET A 65 8.97 -7.21 -8.06
CA MET A 65 9.75 -8.46 -8.20
C MET A 65 10.07 -8.78 -9.67
N GLU A 66 9.12 -8.54 -10.58
CA GLU A 66 9.34 -8.70 -12.02
C GLU A 66 10.39 -7.72 -12.52
N ASN A 67 10.32 -6.44 -12.12
CA ASN A 67 11.29 -5.41 -12.52
C ASN A 67 12.72 -5.72 -12.05
N GLN A 68 12.90 -6.24 -10.84
CA GLN A 68 14.23 -6.64 -10.32
C GLN A 68 14.81 -7.89 -11.00
N SER A 69 13.98 -8.72 -11.64
CA SER A 69 14.41 -9.92 -12.33
C SER A 69 15.04 -9.64 -13.70
N ASP A 70 14.75 -8.46 -14.26
CA ASP A 70 15.19 -8.02 -15.58
C ASP A 70 16.50 -7.19 -15.54
N GLU A 71 17.05 -6.88 -14.36
CA GLU A 71 18.35 -6.22 -14.14
C GLU A 71 19.49 -7.19 -13.79
#